data_AF-A0A7D5HSZ0-F1
#
_entry.id   AF-A0A7D5HSZ0-F1
#
_cell.length_a   1.000
_cell.length_b   1.000
_cell.length_c   1.000
_cell.angle_alpha   90.00
_cell.angle_beta   90.00
_cell.angle_gamma   90.00
#
_symmetry.space_group_name_H-M   'P 1'
#
loop_
_entity.id
_entity.type
_entity.pdbx_description
1 polymer ?
#
loop_
_entity_poly.entity_id
_entity_poly.type
_entity_poly.pdbx_seq_one_letter_code
_entity_poly.pdbx_strand_id
1 'polypeptide(L)'
;MNTLILVTQKKGLSFYWLPRFFGLLLLPGFLFDTEILILLQSLILLHASLGLETIIEDYLHIDLIKLQCLSLAKTLSILLTNINILYLL
;
A
#
# COMPACT_ATOMS: atom_id res chain seq x y z
N MET A 1 19.81 -42.60 -37.62
CA MET A 1 19.02 -42.57 -36.36
C MET A 1 19.44 -41.43 -35.40
N ASN A 2 20.69 -40.95 -35.44
CA ASN A 2 21.18 -39.90 -34.53
C ASN A 2 20.84 -38.46 -34.94
N THR A 3 20.58 -38.20 -36.23
CA THR A 3 20.19 -36.87 -36.73
C THR A 3 18.79 -36.47 -36.29
N LEU A 4 17.87 -37.44 -36.20
CA LEU A 4 16.50 -37.20 -35.71
C LEU A 4 16.50 -36.83 -34.22
N ILE A 5 17.36 -37.47 -33.43
CA ILE A 5 17.54 -37.22 -31.98
C ILE A 5 18.13 -35.82 -31.73
N LEU A 6 19.10 -35.39 -32.56
CA LEU A 6 19.67 -34.04 -32.52
C LEU A 6 18.67 -32.94 -32.90
N VAL A 7 17.80 -33.20 -33.89
CA VAL A 7 16.71 -32.27 -34.26
C VAL A 7 15.66 -32.20 -33.14
N THR A 8 15.37 -33.30 -32.45
CA THR A 8 14.47 -33.29 -31.28
C THR A 8 15.06 -32.61 -30.05
N GLN A 9 16.39 -32.65 -29.84
CA GLN A 9 17.07 -31.90 -28.76
C GLN A 9 17.14 -30.40 -29.03
N LYS A 10 17.27 -29.98 -30.29
CA LYS A 10 17.25 -28.55 -30.68
C LYS A 10 15.87 -27.90 -30.48
N LYS A 11 14.84 -28.71 -30.23
CA LYS A 11 13.51 -28.32 -29.78
C LYS A 11 13.47 -28.03 -28.27
N GLY A 12 14.62 -27.78 -27.64
CA GLY A 12 14.67 -27.14 -26.32
C GLY A 12 13.98 -25.78 -26.43
N LEU A 13 12.76 -25.72 -25.91
CA LEU A 13 11.87 -24.57 -25.94
C LEU A 13 12.64 -23.28 -25.63
N SER A 14 12.96 -22.53 -26.68
CA SER A 14 13.54 -21.22 -26.50
C SER A 14 12.39 -20.25 -26.24
N PHE A 15 12.12 -20.01 -24.96
CA PHE A 15 11.02 -19.18 -24.50
C PHE A 15 11.33 -17.67 -24.67
N TYR A 16 11.69 -17.21 -25.87
CA TYR A 16 12.01 -15.80 -26.15
C TYR A 16 10.85 -14.83 -25.83
N TRP A 17 9.61 -15.33 -25.76
CA TRP A 17 8.42 -14.58 -25.38
C TRP A 17 8.25 -14.43 -23.85
N LEU A 18 8.91 -15.28 -23.05
CA LEU A 18 8.69 -15.35 -21.60
C LEU A 18 9.18 -14.09 -20.87
N PRO A 19 10.37 -13.52 -21.19
CA PRO A 19 10.78 -12.23 -20.63
C PRO A 19 9.82 -11.09 -21.01
N ARG A 20 9.21 -11.14 -22.20
CA ARG A 20 8.23 -10.12 -22.64
C ARG A 20 6.93 -10.23 -21.85
N PHE A 21 6.50 -11.45 -21.56
CA PHE A 21 5.31 -11.71 -20.73
C PHE A 21 5.53 -11.24 -19.27
N PHE A 22 6.69 -11.53 -18.68
CA PHE A 22 7.05 -10.98 -17.36
C PHE A 22 7.18 -9.45 -17.36
N GLY A 23 7.69 -8.87 -18.44
CA GLY A 23 7.68 -7.42 -18.64
C GLY A 23 6.27 -6.81 -18.67
N LEU A 24 5.28 -7.57 -19.15
CA LEU A 24 3.88 -7.14 -19.19
C LEU A 24 3.22 -7.19 -17.80
N LEU A 25 3.71 -8.06 -16.92
CA LEU A 25 3.28 -8.19 -15.51
C LEU A 25 3.90 -7.12 -14.59
N LEU A 26 4.97 -6.44 -15.02
CA LEU A 26 5.59 -5.38 -14.22
C LEU A 26 4.66 -4.19 -13.97
N LEU A 27 3.92 -3.75 -14.99
CA LEU A 27 2.98 -2.64 -14.88
C LEU A 27 1.86 -2.89 -13.85
N PRO A 28 1.08 -3.99 -13.95
CA PRO A 28 0.05 -4.28 -12.95
C PRO A 28 0.64 -4.60 -11.58
N GLY A 29 1.83 -5.22 -11.50
CA GLY A 29 2.52 -5.44 -10.23
C GLY A 29 2.89 -4.13 -9.54
N PHE A 30 3.48 -3.19 -10.27
CA PHE A 30 3.80 -1.86 -9.76
C PHE A 30 2.56 -1.11 -9.27
N LEU A 31 1.47 -1.12 -10.06
CA LEU A 31 0.22 -0.49 -9.65
C LEU A 31 -0.34 -1.11 -8.37
N PHE A 32 -0.36 -2.44 -8.28
CA PHE A 32 -0.83 -3.15 -7.10
C PHE A 32 0.00 -2.81 -5.84
N ASP A 33 1.32 -2.75 -5.97
CA ASP A 33 2.20 -2.35 -4.86
C ASP A 33 1.91 -0.92 -4.40
N THR A 34 1.70 0.02 -5.34
CA THR A 34 1.34 1.41 -5.00
C THR A 34 -0.03 1.52 -4.34
N GLU A 35 -1.02 0.75 -4.80
CA GLU A 35 -2.36 0.71 -4.20
C GLU A 35 -2.30 0.20 -2.76
N ILE A 36 -1.56 -0.89 -2.52
CA ILE A 36 -1.35 -1.43 -1.17
C ILE A 36 -0.69 -0.39 -0.27
N LEU A 37 0.34 0.30 -0.77
CA LEU A 37 1.04 1.33 0.01
C LEU A 37 0.09 2.44 0.45
N ILE A 38 -0.72 2.97 -0.48
CA ILE A 38 -1.69 4.03 -0.21
C ILE A 38 -2.77 3.55 0.78
N LEU A 39 -3.30 2.34 0.58
CA LEU A 39 -4.33 1.76 1.43
C LEU A 39 -3.84 1.52 2.86
N LEU A 40 -2.67 0.90 3.00
CA LEU A 40 -2.09 0.58 4.31
C LEU A 40 -1.80 1.86 5.10
N GLN A 41 -1.23 2.86 4.44
CA GLN A 41 -0.91 4.13 5.07
C GLN A 41 -2.17 4.86 5.56
N SER A 42 -3.22 4.88 4.73
CA SER A 42 -4.52 5.46 5.09
C SER A 42 -5.17 4.71 6.26
N LEU A 43 -5.08 3.37 6.27
CA LEU A 43 -5.61 2.54 7.34
C LEU A 43 -4.91 2.79 8.68
N ILE A 44 -3.58 2.93 8.66
CA ILE A 44 -2.79 3.22 9.86
C ILE A 44 -3.20 4.56 10.46
N LEU A 45 -3.34 5.60 9.64
CA LEU A 45 -3.77 6.93 10.09
C LEU A 45 -5.19 6.90 10.67
N LEU A 46 -6.11 6.20 10.00
CA LEU A 46 -7.47 6.02 10.50
C LEU A 46 -7.46 5.30 11.85
N HIS A 47 -6.77 4.16 11.95
CA HIS A 47 -6.68 3.38 13.17
C HIS A 47 -6.11 4.20 14.33
N ALA A 48 -5.03 4.95 14.10
CA ALA A 48 -4.43 5.82 15.10
C ALA A 48 -5.40 6.93 15.54
N SER A 49 -6.13 7.55 14.61
CA SER A 49 -7.11 8.60 14.94
C SER A 49 -8.25 8.10 15.83
N LEU A 50 -8.79 6.91 15.51
CA LEU A 50 -9.85 6.28 16.29
C LEU A 50 -9.34 5.85 17.67
N GLY A 51 -8.15 5.26 17.74
CA GLY A 51 -7.53 4.86 19.01
C GLY A 51 -7.24 6.05 19.93
N LEU A 52 -6.82 7.19 19.37
CA LEU A 52 -6.62 8.41 20.14
C LEU A 52 -7.94 8.98 20.66
N GLU A 53 -9.00 8.95 19.84
CA GLU A 53 -10.34 9.39 20.24
C GLU A 53 -10.88 8.54 21.40
N THR A 54 -10.71 7.21 21.36
CA THR A 54 -11.10 6.35 22.48
C THR A 54 -10.30 6.62 23.75
N ILE A 55 -8.98 6.86 23.64
CA ILE A 55 -8.15 7.23 24.81
C ILE A 55 -8.62 8.56 25.40
N ILE A 56 -8.94 9.55 24.57
CA ILE A 56 -9.45 10.84 25.03
C ILE A 56 -10.78 10.66 25.77
N GLU A 57 -11.71 9.89 25.21
CA GLU A 57 -13.00 9.62 25.84
C GLU A 57 -12.88 8.85 27.17
N ASP A 58 -11.99 7.88 27.25
CA ASP A 58 -11.84 7.02 28.43
C ASP A 58 -11.14 7.73 29.60
N TYR A 59 -10.19 8.62 29.32
CA TYR A 59 -9.30 9.20 30.35
C TYR A 59 -9.57 10.68 30.67
N LEU A 60 -10.25 11.44 29.81
CA LEU A 60 -10.56 12.86 30.08
C LEU A 60 -12.01 13.03 30.54
N HIS A 61 -12.17 13.35 31.82
CA HIS A 61 -13.50 13.54 32.45
C HIS A 61 -13.96 15.00 32.52
N ILE A 62 -13.13 15.95 32.08
CA ILE A 62 -13.49 17.38 32.03
C ILE A 62 -13.92 17.70 30.61
N ASP A 63 -15.22 17.96 30.42
CA ASP A 63 -15.85 18.13 29.10
C ASP A 63 -15.15 19.18 28.21
N LEU A 64 -14.75 20.31 28.80
CA LEU A 64 -14.07 21.38 28.07
C LEU A 64 -12.70 20.93 27.52
N ILE A 65 -11.92 20.23 28.35
CA ILE A 65 -10.59 19.73 27.96
C ILE A 65 -10.76 18.62 26.93
N LYS A 66 -11.74 17.73 27.12
CA LYS A 66 -12.07 16.67 26.17
C LYS A 66 -12.38 17.25 24.80
N LEU A 67 -13.25 18.26 24.72
CA LEU A 67 -13.60 18.94 23.47
C LEU A 67 -12.36 19.55 22.78
N GLN A 68 -11.50 20.22 23.54
CA GLN A 68 -10.26 20.79 23.02
C GLN A 68 -9.32 19.72 22.46
N CYS A 69 -9.13 18.62 23.19
CA CYS A 69 -8.32 17.48 22.76
C CYS A 69 -8.88 16.79 21.52
N LEU A 70 -10.19 16.55 21.46
CA LEU A 70 -10.85 15.97 20.28
C LEU A 70 -10.69 16.89 19.07
N SER A 71 -10.92 18.19 19.22
CA SER A 71 -10.73 19.16 18.14
C SER A 71 -9.28 19.14 17.63
N LEU A 72 -8.30 19.09 18.53
CA LEU A 72 -6.88 19.01 18.17
C LEU A 72 -6.54 17.69 17.48
N ALA A 73 -7.08 16.57 17.96
CA ALA A 73 -6.87 15.26 17.34
C ALA A 73 -7.42 15.22 15.91
N LYS A 74 -8.60 15.80 15.65
CA LYS A 74 -9.17 15.89 14.30
C LYS A 74 -8.35 16.79 13.39
N THR A 75 -7.92 17.97 13.84
CA THR A 75 -7.08 18.86 13.01
C THR A 75 -5.71 18.25 12.73
N LEU A 76 -5.10 17.58 13.70
CA LEU A 76 -3.87 16.82 13.52
C LEU A 76 -4.03 15.69 12.50
N SER A 77 -5.14 14.94 12.58
CA SER A 77 -5.43 13.86 11.63
C SER A 77 -5.55 14.38 10.20
N ILE A 78 -6.23 15.52 10.00
CA ILE A 78 -6.35 16.17 8.68
C ILE A 78 -4.97 16.63 8.19
N LEU A 79 -4.18 17.30 9.04
CA LEU A 79 -2.84 17.76 8.69
C LEU A 79 -1.94 16.59 8.27
N LEU A 80 -1.93 15.52 9.06
CA LEU A 80 -1.09 14.35 8.81
C LEU A 80 -1.51 13.62 7.53
N THR A 81 -2.80 13.54 7.24
CA THR A 81 -3.32 13.00 5.98
C THR A 81 -2.89 13.84 4.78
N ASN A 82 -3.00 15.17 4.87
CA ASN A 82 -2.56 16.06 3.79
C ASN A 82 -1.06 15.96 3.52
N ILE A 83 -0.24 15.90 4.59
CA ILE A 83 1.20 15.67 4.47
C ILE A 83 1.47 14.30 3.82
N ASN A 84 0.73 13.27 4.23
CA ASN A 84 0.90 11.93 3.69
C ASN A 84 0.64 11.87 2.18
N ILE A 85 -0.46 12.48 1.73
CA ILE A 85 -0.81 12.59 0.31
C ILE A 85 0.28 13.36 -0.43
N LEU A 86 0.77 14.48 0.11
CA LEU A 86 1.82 15.28 -0.51
C LEU A 86 3.13 14.49 -0.71
N TYR A 87 3.48 13.58 0.21
CA TYR A 87 4.69 12.75 0.08
C TYR A 87 4.51 11.53 -0.85
N LEU A 88 3.27 11.12 -1.12
CA LEU A 88 2.95 10.01 -2.02
C LEU A 88 2.81 10.44 -3.49
N LEU A 89 2.61 11.74 -3.76
CA LEU A 89 2.44 12.37 -5.09
C LEU A 89 3.73 13.05 -5.56
#